data_AF-A0A9E3ICB0-F1
#
_entry.id   AF-A0A9E3ICB0-F1
#
_cell.length_a   1.000
_cell.length_b   1.000
_cell.length_c   1.000
_cell.angle_alpha   90.00
_cell.angle_beta   90.00
_cell.angle_gamma   90.00
#
_symmetry.space_group_name_H-M   'P 1'
#
loop_
_entity.id
_entity.type
_entity.pdbx_description
1 polymer ?
#
loop_
_entity_poly.entity_id
_entity_poly.type
_entity_poly.pdbx_seq_one_letter_code
_entity_poly.pdbx_strand_id
1 'polypeptide(L)'
;MKKAIYLIPMVFLGGCNFFDSELVVACEETLKKRLRSPSSYERIELTSRSTELNTRDEVKAKLIAHGHDGALLEAQLRDFDSGTAKPTEFSLLIEYDAPNAYGTMLRDVSKCEYFSMSGRVDRASWFNVKVDGQTDIEWFTERLKKIR
;
A
#
# COMPACT_ATOMS: atom_id res chain seq x y z
N MET A 1 23.99 -35.94 -41.57
CA MET A 1 22.73 -35.73 -40.82
C MET A 1 22.95 -34.55 -39.89
N LYS A 2 22.35 -33.39 -40.18
CA LYS A 2 22.61 -32.13 -39.44
C LYS A 2 21.79 -32.14 -38.14
N LYS A 3 22.46 -32.06 -36.99
CA LYS A 3 21.80 -31.91 -35.67
C LYS A 3 21.40 -30.44 -35.50
N ALA A 4 20.10 -30.17 -35.42
CA ALA A 4 19.58 -28.87 -35.03
C ALA A 4 19.49 -28.82 -33.50
N ILE A 5 20.30 -27.98 -32.88
CA ILE A 5 20.21 -27.64 -31.46
C ILE A 5 19.19 -26.51 -31.35
N TYR A 6 18.04 -26.80 -30.73
CA TYR A 6 17.03 -25.78 -30.43
C TYR A 6 17.38 -25.10 -29.11
N LEU A 7 17.82 -23.85 -29.18
CA LEU A 7 17.90 -22.93 -28.04
C LEU A 7 16.49 -22.39 -27.75
N ILE A 8 15.93 -22.77 -26.60
CA ILE A 8 14.69 -22.18 -26.09
C ILE A 8 15.04 -20.82 -25.48
N PRO A 9 14.46 -19.70 -25.95
CA PRO A 9 14.67 -18.40 -25.33
C PRO A 9 13.91 -18.37 -24.00
N MET A 10 14.65 -18.29 -22.89
CA MET A 10 14.08 -18.04 -21.57
C MET A 10 13.71 -16.56 -21.49
N VAL A 11 12.44 -16.25 -21.76
CA VAL A 11 11.87 -14.92 -21.59
C VAL A 11 11.61 -14.71 -20.11
N PHE A 12 12.53 -14.02 -19.42
CA PHE A 12 12.26 -13.47 -18.09
C PHE A 12 11.28 -12.30 -18.22
N LEU A 13 9.99 -12.57 -18.01
CA LEU A 13 8.97 -11.55 -17.85
C LEU A 13 9.14 -10.92 -16.46
N GLY A 14 9.84 -9.79 -16.39
CA GLY A 14 9.83 -8.94 -15.21
C GLY A 14 8.50 -8.18 -15.10
N GLY A 15 7.85 -8.26 -13.94
CA GLY A 15 7.18 -7.07 -13.40
C GLY A 15 5.65 -7.09 -13.19
N CYS A 16 4.93 -8.17 -13.44
CA CYS A 16 3.53 -8.30 -12.97
C CYS A 16 3.34 -9.66 -12.32
N ASN A 17 3.46 -9.70 -10.99
CA ASN A 17 3.10 -10.88 -10.22
C ASN A 17 1.57 -11.00 -10.25
N PHE A 18 1.05 -11.93 -11.06
CA PHE A 18 -0.40 -12.24 -11.15
C PHE A 18 -1.05 -12.68 -9.83
N PHE A 19 -0.28 -12.76 -8.75
CA PHE A 19 -0.68 -13.22 -7.43
C PHE A 19 -0.60 -12.11 -6.36
N ASP A 20 -0.33 -10.87 -6.75
CA ASP A 20 -0.29 -9.76 -5.81
C ASP A 20 -1.70 -9.45 -5.27
N SER A 21 -1.81 -9.24 -3.95
CA SER A 21 -3.05 -8.78 -3.32
C SER A 21 -3.40 -7.35 -3.75
N GLU A 22 -4.68 -6.98 -3.70
CA GLU A 22 -5.16 -5.60 -3.94
C GLU A 22 -4.41 -4.56 -3.09
N LEU A 23 -4.00 -4.92 -1.87
CA LEU A 23 -3.17 -4.05 -1.03
C LEU A 23 -1.81 -3.78 -1.65
N VAL A 24 -1.13 -4.83 -2.15
CA VAL A 24 0.18 -4.69 -2.79
C VAL A 24 0.06 -3.79 -4.02
N VAL A 25 -0.94 -4.03 -4.86
CA VAL A 25 -1.22 -3.22 -6.06
C VAL A 25 -1.46 -1.76 -5.66
N ALA A 26 -2.39 -1.51 -4.74
CA ALA A 26 -2.71 -0.17 -4.27
C ALA A 26 -1.50 0.57 -3.68
N CYS A 27 -0.70 -0.11 -2.87
CA CYS A 27 0.50 0.46 -2.25
C CYS A 27 1.56 0.82 -3.29
N GLU A 28 1.84 -0.06 -4.26
CA GLU A 28 2.81 0.24 -5.31
C GLU A 28 2.34 1.31 -6.28
N GLU A 29 1.07 1.32 -6.66
CA GLU A 29 0.50 2.38 -7.49
C GLU A 29 0.70 3.73 -6.82
N THR A 30 0.38 3.84 -5.53
CA THR A 30 0.56 5.05 -4.75
C THR A 30 2.04 5.41 -4.56
N LEU A 31 2.91 4.44 -4.29
CA LEU A 31 4.35 4.66 -4.15
C LEU A 31 4.97 5.16 -5.46
N LYS A 32 4.68 4.50 -6.59
CA LYS A 32 5.23 4.84 -7.91
C LYS A 32 4.90 6.27 -8.32
N LYS A 33 3.71 6.79 -8.00
CA LYS A 33 3.33 8.20 -8.25
C LYS A 33 4.24 9.21 -7.54
N ARG A 34 4.92 8.80 -6.47
CA ARG A 34 5.80 9.65 -5.64
C ARG A 34 7.26 9.61 -6.10
N LEU A 35 7.63 8.60 -6.88
CA LEU A 35 8.99 8.43 -7.39
C LEU A 35 9.30 9.41 -8.52
N ARG A 36 10.59 9.73 -8.67
CA ARG A 36 11.07 10.59 -9.76
C ARG A 36 11.02 9.90 -11.13
N SER A 37 11.34 8.61 -11.15
CA SER A 37 11.25 7.74 -12.33
C SER A 37 10.42 6.52 -11.99
N PRO A 38 9.08 6.59 -12.08
CA PRO A 38 8.20 5.48 -11.72
C PRO A 38 8.47 4.20 -12.54
N SER A 39 8.92 4.36 -13.78
CA SER A 39 9.25 3.24 -14.69
C SER A 39 10.53 2.48 -14.32
N SER A 40 11.35 3.06 -13.43
CA SER A 40 12.60 2.45 -12.97
C SER A 40 12.44 1.79 -11.59
N TYR A 41 11.21 1.72 -11.08
CA TYR A 41 10.89 1.02 -9.86
C TYR A 41 11.11 -0.49 -10.02
N GLU A 42 11.83 -1.08 -9.07
CA GLU A 42 12.00 -2.52 -8.96
C GLU A 42 11.74 -2.97 -7.53
N ARG A 43 10.69 -3.77 -7.31
CA ARG A 43 10.42 -4.39 -6.01
C ARG A 43 11.51 -5.44 -5.72
N ILE A 44 12.10 -5.35 -4.54
CA ILE A 44 13.09 -6.32 -4.04
C ILE A 44 12.43 -7.30 -3.08
N GLU A 45 11.71 -6.81 -2.07
CA GLU A 45 11.08 -7.63 -1.06
C GLU A 45 9.75 -7.04 -0.57
N LEU A 46 8.84 -7.93 -0.13
CA LEU A 46 7.61 -7.56 0.55
C LEU A 46 7.50 -8.29 1.88
N THR A 47 7.23 -7.53 2.93
CA THR A 47 6.83 -8.08 4.23
C THR A 47 5.45 -7.57 4.61
N SER A 48 4.47 -8.47 4.70
CA SER A 48 3.10 -8.14 5.09
C SER A 48 2.79 -8.53 6.53
N ARG A 49 2.02 -7.71 7.23
CA ARG A 49 1.48 -7.98 8.56
C ARG A 49 0.03 -7.52 8.65
N SER A 50 -0.80 -8.27 9.37
CA SER A 50 -2.14 -7.86 9.76
C SER A 50 -2.28 -7.90 11.28
N THR A 51 -2.97 -6.91 11.83
CA THR A 51 -3.26 -6.80 13.26
C THR A 51 -4.76 -6.52 13.43
N GLU A 52 -5.48 -7.47 14.01
CA GLU A 52 -6.88 -7.27 14.41
C GLU A 52 -6.93 -6.35 15.64
N LEU A 53 -7.82 -5.36 15.62
CA LEU A 53 -8.02 -4.44 16.75
C LEU A 53 -9.16 -4.96 17.61
N ASN A 54 -8.86 -5.21 18.88
CA ASN A 54 -9.78 -5.92 19.78
C ASN A 54 -10.38 -5.02 20.85
N THR A 55 -9.91 -3.77 20.96
CA THR A 55 -10.45 -2.81 21.92
C THR A 55 -11.18 -1.67 21.21
N ARG A 56 -12.25 -1.19 21.85
CA ARG A 56 -13.05 -0.07 21.35
C ARG A 56 -12.23 1.20 21.19
N ASP A 57 -11.27 1.43 22.09
CA ASP A 57 -10.41 2.63 22.08
C ASP A 57 -9.43 2.61 20.90
N GLU A 58 -8.83 1.46 20.58
CA GLU A 58 -7.98 1.31 19.38
C GLU A 58 -8.77 1.58 18.10
N VAL A 59 -9.97 1.00 17.99
CA VAL A 59 -10.85 1.19 16.83
C VAL A 59 -11.26 2.66 16.71
N LYS A 60 -11.66 3.29 17.81
CA LYS A 60 -12.01 4.72 17.85
C LYS A 60 -10.85 5.60 17.40
N ALA A 61 -9.65 5.36 17.91
CA ALA A 61 -8.46 6.13 17.55
C ALA A 61 -8.16 6.00 16.04
N LYS A 62 -8.26 4.80 15.46
CA LYS A 62 -8.07 4.58 14.03
C LYS A 62 -9.14 5.26 13.18
N LEU A 63 -10.41 5.13 13.54
CA LEU A 63 -11.51 5.79 12.82
C LEU A 63 -11.31 7.31 12.79
N ILE A 64 -10.96 7.93 13.91
CA ILE A 64 -10.66 9.37 13.98
C ILE A 64 -9.46 9.72 13.09
N ALA A 65 -8.38 8.94 13.12
CA ALA A 65 -7.21 9.14 12.26
C ALA A 65 -7.49 8.93 10.75
N HIS A 66 -8.64 8.35 10.42
CA HIS A 66 -9.17 8.21 9.06
C HIS A 66 -10.29 9.22 8.76
N GLY A 67 -10.48 10.25 9.60
CA GLY A 67 -11.41 11.35 9.36
C GLY A 67 -12.87 11.03 9.68
N HIS A 68 -13.15 9.92 10.38
CA HIS A 68 -14.51 9.64 10.85
C HIS A 68 -14.81 10.47 12.10
N ASP A 69 -15.93 11.16 12.08
CA ASP A 69 -16.43 11.96 13.20
C ASP A 69 -17.96 11.84 13.36
N GLY A 70 -18.49 12.48 14.40
CA GLY A 70 -19.92 12.61 14.66
C GLY A 70 -20.71 11.31 14.52
N ALA A 71 -21.80 11.36 13.75
CA ALA A 71 -22.69 10.21 13.57
C ALA A 71 -22.03 9.02 12.86
N LEU A 72 -21.06 9.27 11.98
CA LEU A 72 -20.36 8.21 11.25
C LEU A 72 -19.43 7.42 12.17
N LEU A 73 -18.66 8.11 13.01
CA LEU A 73 -17.82 7.48 14.04
C LEU A 73 -18.67 6.61 14.96
N GLU A 74 -19.78 7.15 15.47
CA GLU A 74 -20.65 6.41 16.39
C GLU A 74 -21.33 5.20 15.72
N ALA A 75 -21.66 5.29 14.43
CA ALA A 75 -22.18 4.13 13.68
C ALA A 75 -21.14 3.02 13.57
N GLN A 76 -19.90 3.33 13.18
CA GLN A 76 -18.83 2.35 13.06
C GLN A 76 -18.45 1.71 14.41
N LEU A 77 -18.49 2.48 15.50
CA LEU A 77 -18.28 1.93 16.83
C LEU A 77 -19.40 1.00 17.27
N ARG A 78 -20.67 1.28 16.93
CA ARG A 78 -21.77 0.33 17.19
C ARG A 78 -21.61 -0.97 16.40
N ASP A 79 -21.15 -0.90 15.15
CA ASP A 79 -20.86 -2.10 14.36
C ASP A 79 -19.77 -2.96 15.01
N PHE A 80 -18.75 -2.32 15.60
CA PHE A 80 -17.73 -3.00 16.41
C PHE A 80 -18.31 -3.57 17.71
N ASP A 81 -19.04 -2.77 18.49
CA ASP A 81 -19.62 -3.16 19.78
C ASP A 81 -20.61 -4.33 19.64
N SER A 82 -21.27 -4.46 18.49
CA SER A 82 -22.17 -5.58 18.16
C SER A 82 -21.45 -6.84 17.65
N GLY A 83 -20.14 -6.78 17.39
CA GLY A 83 -19.36 -7.86 16.79
C GLY A 83 -19.58 -8.04 15.28
N THR A 84 -20.28 -7.12 14.63
CA THR A 84 -20.52 -7.16 13.17
C THR A 84 -19.27 -6.74 12.39
N ALA A 85 -18.48 -5.80 12.94
CA ALA A 85 -17.22 -5.37 12.37
C ALA A 85 -16.06 -6.24 12.87
N LYS A 86 -15.04 -6.38 12.01
CA LYS A 86 -13.76 -7.03 12.34
C LYS A 86 -12.59 -6.10 11.99
N PRO A 87 -12.40 -5.00 12.75
CA PRO A 87 -11.42 -3.98 12.38
C PRO A 87 -10.01 -4.55 12.34
N THR A 88 -9.33 -4.38 11.21
CA THR A 88 -7.99 -4.92 10.99
C THR A 88 -7.12 -3.85 10.36
N GLU A 89 -5.92 -3.69 10.91
CA GLU A 89 -4.85 -2.90 10.33
C GLU A 89 -3.91 -3.81 9.54
N PHE A 90 -3.75 -3.53 8.25
CA PHE A 90 -2.80 -4.17 7.37
C PHE A 90 -1.60 -3.25 7.16
N SER A 91 -0.40 -3.80 7.28
CA SER A 91 0.86 -3.12 7.01
C SER A 91 1.66 -3.93 6.00
N LEU A 92 2.26 -3.23 5.05
CA LEU A 92 3.14 -3.78 4.03
C LEU A 92 4.45 -2.96 4.04
N LEU A 93 5.57 -3.61 4.28
CA LEU A 93 6.90 -3.03 4.05
C LEU A 93 7.34 -3.45 2.66
N ILE A 94 7.68 -2.45 1.84
CA ILE A 94 8.12 -2.62 0.46
C ILE A 94 9.58 -2.18 0.41
N GLU A 95 10.50 -3.13 0.21
CA GLU A 95 11.88 -2.83 -0.15
C GLU A 95 11.98 -2.77 -1.67
N TYR A 96 12.57 -1.70 -2.20
CA TYR A 96 12.61 -1.46 -3.63
C TYR A 96 13.85 -0.68 -4.05
N ASP A 97 14.22 -0.82 -5.33
CA ASP A 97 15.20 0.02 -5.98
C ASP A 97 14.49 1.09 -6.83
N ALA A 98 14.93 2.35 -6.73
CA ALA A 98 14.51 3.43 -7.60
C ALA A 98 15.60 4.51 -7.76
N PRO A 99 15.64 5.24 -8.89
CA PRO A 99 16.57 6.34 -9.06
C PRO A 99 16.25 7.55 -8.17
N ASN A 100 17.28 8.11 -7.55
CA ASN A 100 17.18 9.41 -6.88
C ASN A 100 17.14 10.58 -7.89
N ALA A 101 17.18 11.82 -7.39
CA ALA A 101 17.14 13.03 -8.22
C ALA A 101 18.33 13.18 -9.21
N TYR A 102 19.41 12.42 -9.03
CA TYR A 102 20.60 12.42 -9.87
C TYR A 102 20.69 11.18 -10.78
N GLY A 103 19.66 10.33 -10.77
CA GLY A 103 19.61 9.10 -11.59
C GLY A 103 20.38 7.92 -10.99
N THR A 104 20.98 8.05 -9.80
CA THR A 104 21.61 6.92 -9.11
C THR A 104 20.53 5.99 -8.56
N MET A 105 20.60 4.71 -8.93
CA MET A 105 19.73 3.68 -8.36
C MET A 105 20.08 3.49 -6.89
N LEU A 106 19.10 3.64 -6.01
CA LEU A 106 19.23 3.42 -4.58
C LEU A 106 18.17 2.45 -4.10
N ARG A 107 18.53 1.66 -3.08
CA ARG A 107 17.60 0.83 -2.33
C ARG A 107 16.94 1.64 -1.24
N ASP A 108 15.62 1.54 -1.14
CA ASP A 108 14.81 2.22 -0.13
C ASP A 108 13.71 1.30 0.40
N VAL A 109 13.08 1.71 1.50
CA VAL A 109 11.97 1.00 2.14
C VAL A 109 10.82 1.96 2.39
N SER A 110 9.64 1.62 1.88
CA SER A 110 8.40 2.34 2.18
C SER A 110 7.45 1.48 2.99
N LYS A 111 6.78 2.09 3.97
CA LYS A 111 5.71 1.47 4.73
C LYS A 111 4.37 1.87 4.15
N CYS A 112 3.55 0.90 3.78
CA CYS A 112 2.18 1.11 3.36
C CYS A 112 1.20 0.53 4.39
N GLU A 113 0.16 1.27 4.73
CA GLU A 113 -0.83 0.93 5.75
C GLU A 113 -2.24 1.04 5.18
N TYR A 114 -3.11 0.12 5.59
CA TYR A 114 -4.52 0.09 5.22
C TYR A 114 -5.37 -0.36 6.41
N PHE A 115 -6.45 0.37 6.69
CA PHE A 115 -7.38 0.05 7.76
C PHE A 115 -8.73 -0.40 7.18
N SER A 116 -9.23 -1.55 7.63
CA SER A 116 -10.50 -2.12 7.17
C SER A 116 -11.39 -2.48 8.34
N MET A 117 -12.59 -1.90 8.39
CA MET A 117 -13.61 -2.23 9.40
C MET A 117 -14.22 -3.62 9.21
N SER A 118 -14.10 -4.20 8.01
CA SER A 118 -14.59 -5.55 7.71
C SER A 118 -13.51 -6.63 7.77
N GLY A 119 -12.25 -6.26 8.05
CA GLY A 119 -11.12 -7.18 8.02
C GLY A 119 -10.74 -7.67 6.63
N ARG A 120 -11.26 -7.02 5.59
CA ARG A 120 -11.05 -7.39 4.19
C ARG A 120 -9.95 -6.56 3.56
N VAL A 121 -8.94 -7.23 3.00
CA VAL A 121 -7.80 -6.61 2.30
C VAL A 121 -8.10 -6.30 0.83
N ASP A 122 -9.07 -7.00 0.20
CA ASP A 122 -9.47 -6.84 -1.20
C ASP A 122 -10.20 -5.53 -1.50
N ARG A 123 -10.38 -4.67 -0.49
CA ARG A 123 -10.95 -3.32 -0.58
C ARG A 123 -9.89 -2.23 -0.51
N ALA A 124 -8.61 -2.59 -0.40
CA ALA A 124 -7.51 -1.65 -0.51
C ALA A 124 -7.49 -1.03 -1.90
N SER A 125 -7.20 0.27 -1.97
CA SER A 125 -7.12 1.03 -3.22
C SER A 125 -6.20 2.23 -3.02
N TRP A 126 -5.65 2.78 -4.09
CA TRP A 126 -4.66 3.86 -4.06
C TRP A 126 -5.08 5.08 -3.20
N PHE A 127 -6.38 5.34 -3.07
CA PHE A 127 -6.92 6.49 -2.32
C PHE A 127 -7.13 6.23 -0.81
N ASN A 128 -7.16 4.97 -0.36
CA ASN A 128 -7.41 4.62 1.04
C ASN A 128 -6.20 3.97 1.74
N VAL A 129 -5.14 3.67 1.00
CA VAL A 129 -3.84 3.31 1.56
C VAL A 129 -3.06 4.55 1.97
N LYS A 130 -2.26 4.42 3.02
CA LYS A 130 -1.27 5.42 3.44
C LYS A 130 0.12 4.87 3.17
N VAL A 131 0.87 5.53 2.30
CA VAL A 131 2.29 5.23 2.09
C VAL A 131 3.09 6.26 2.90
N ASP A 132 4.02 5.79 3.72
CA ASP A 132 4.87 6.59 4.61
C ASP A 132 4.04 7.59 5.45
N GLY A 133 2.92 7.11 5.98
CA GLY A 133 2.01 7.86 6.85
C GLY A 133 1.05 8.81 6.13
N GLN A 134 1.10 8.90 4.79
CA GLN A 134 0.27 9.83 4.01
C GLN A 134 -0.56 9.11 2.96
N THR A 135 -1.83 9.50 2.83
CA THR A 135 -2.64 9.21 1.64
C THR A 135 -2.09 9.97 0.42
N ASP A 136 -2.50 9.57 -0.79
CA ASP A 136 -2.12 10.26 -2.03
C ASP A 136 -2.52 11.75 -2.01
N ILE A 137 -3.71 12.05 -1.46
CA ILE A 137 -4.24 13.42 -1.34
C ILE A 137 -3.42 14.26 -0.35
N GLU A 138 -3.10 13.73 0.83
CA GLU A 138 -2.29 14.42 1.82
C GLU A 138 -0.89 14.74 1.27
N TRP A 139 -0.24 13.74 0.66
CA TRP A 139 1.07 13.93 0.04
C TRP A 139 1.04 14.99 -1.08
N PHE A 140 0.04 14.95 -1.95
CA PHE A 140 -0.12 15.93 -3.03
C PHE A 140 -0.33 17.35 -2.48
N THR A 141 -1.17 17.49 -1.45
CA THR A 141 -1.47 18.78 -0.81
C THR A 141 -0.22 19.38 -0.16
N GLU A 142 0.57 18.56 0.54
CA GLU A 142 1.83 19.00 1.15
C GLU A 142 2.85 19.47 0.10
N ARG A 143 2.87 18.87 -1.09
CA ARG A 143 3.72 19.33 -2.20
C ARG A 143 3.28 20.67 -2.76
N LEU A 144 1.97 20.92 -2.88
CA LEU A 144 1.46 22.21 -3.34
C LEU A 144 1.82 23.35 -2.38
N LYS A 145 1.76 23.11 -1.07
CA LYS A 145 2.17 24.11 -0.05
C LYS A 145 3.63 24.54 -0.19
N LYS A 146 4.52 23.67 -0.69
CA LYS A 146 5.94 23.98 -0.89
C LYS A 146 6.23 24.83 -2.14
N ILE A 147 5.25 24.98 -3.03
CA ILE A 147 5.39 25.73 -4.29
C ILE A 147 4.87 27.17 -4.14
N ARG A 148 4.02 27.42 -3.13
CA ARG A 148 3.46 28.74 -2.81
C ARG A 148 4.31 29.45 -1.76
#